data_AF-A0A8B9YQW1-F1
#
_entry.id   AF-A0A8B9YQW1-F1
#
_cell.length_a   1.000
_cell.length_b   1.000
_cell.length_c   1.000
_cell.angle_alpha   90.00
_cell.angle_beta   90.00
_cell.angle_gamma   90.00
#
_symmetry.space_group_name_H-M   'P 1'
#
loop_
_entity.id
_entity.type
_entity.pdbx_description
1 polymer ?
#
loop_
_entity_poly.entity_id
_entity_poly.type
_entity_poly.pdbx_seq_one_letter_code
_entity_poly.pdbx_strand_id
1 'polypeptide(L)'
;MFDQSQIQEFKEAFTIMDQNRDGFIDKEDLRDTFAALGRINVKNEELEAMVKEAPGPINFTVFLTMFGEKLKGTDPEETILHAFKVFDTEGKGFVKADFIKEKLMTQADRFSEEEVKQMFAAFPPDVCGNLDYRNLCYVITHGEEKD
;
A
#
# COMPACT_ATOMS: atom_id res chain seq x y z
N MET A 1 1.28 -6.94 -14.01
CA MET A 1 0.30 -8.02 -14.24
C MET A 1 0.50 -8.98 -13.09
N PHE A 2 -0.55 -9.33 -12.35
CA PHE A 2 -0.42 -10.17 -11.17
C PHE A 2 0.09 -11.57 -11.52
N ASP A 3 0.95 -12.12 -10.68
CA ASP A 3 1.35 -13.52 -10.79
C ASP A 3 0.23 -14.46 -10.31
N GLN A 4 0.41 -15.77 -10.52
CA GLN A 4 -0.62 -16.74 -10.15
C GLN A 4 -0.87 -16.83 -8.64
N SER A 5 0.16 -16.63 -7.81
CA SER A 5 0.03 -16.60 -6.35
C SER A 5 -0.85 -15.43 -5.92
N GLN A 6 -0.55 -14.23 -6.42
CA GLN A 6 -1.32 -13.02 -6.14
C GLN A 6 -2.78 -13.16 -6.59
N ILE A 7 -3.02 -13.72 -7.78
CA ILE A 7 -4.39 -13.97 -8.26
C ILE A 7 -5.15 -14.93 -7.33
N GLN A 8 -4.47 -15.96 -6.83
CA GLN A 8 -5.06 -16.92 -5.91
C GLN A 8 -5.39 -16.27 -4.55
N GLU A 9 -4.48 -15.48 -4.00
CA GLU A 9 -4.71 -14.71 -2.76
C GLU A 9 -5.88 -13.73 -2.92
N PHE A 10 -5.95 -12.99 -4.03
CA PHE A 10 -7.08 -12.10 -4.31
C PHE A 10 -8.40 -12.87 -4.43
N LYS A 11 -8.38 -14.08 -4.99
CA LYS A 11 -9.57 -14.92 -5.10
C LYS A 11 -10.06 -15.41 -3.74
N GLU A 12 -9.14 -15.78 -2.86
CA GLU A 12 -9.46 -16.15 -1.48
C GLU A 12 -10.01 -14.95 -0.71
N ALA A 13 -9.37 -13.80 -0.81
CA ALA A 13 -9.85 -12.55 -0.21
C ALA A 13 -11.26 -12.19 -0.72
N PHE A 14 -11.49 -12.25 -2.05
CA PHE A 14 -12.81 -11.98 -2.63
C PHE A 14 -13.87 -12.95 -2.10
N THR A 15 -13.54 -14.23 -1.94
CA THR A 15 -14.48 -15.25 -1.41
C THR A 15 -14.79 -15.02 0.07
N ILE A 16 -13.87 -14.45 0.83
CA ILE A 16 -14.11 -14.04 2.22
C ILE A 16 -14.99 -12.79 2.27
N MET A 17 -14.87 -11.88 1.30
CA MET A 17 -15.66 -10.66 1.26
C MET A 17 -17.09 -10.89 0.77
N ASP A 18 -17.28 -11.67 -0.28
CA ASP A 18 -18.57 -12.05 -0.87
C ASP A 18 -19.30 -13.07 0.03
N GLN A 19 -19.89 -12.57 1.12
CA GLN A 19 -20.53 -13.37 2.16
C GLN A 19 -21.78 -14.09 1.63
N ASN A 20 -22.54 -13.39 0.78
CA ASN A 20 -23.77 -13.92 0.20
C ASN A 20 -23.52 -14.85 -1.00
N ARG A 21 -22.30 -14.86 -1.55
CA ARG A 21 -21.82 -15.68 -2.67
C ARG A 21 -22.56 -15.43 -3.99
N ASP A 22 -23.00 -14.21 -4.22
CA ASP A 22 -23.65 -13.82 -5.48
C ASP A 22 -22.65 -13.41 -6.58
N GLY A 23 -21.35 -13.37 -6.25
CA GLY A 23 -20.26 -13.03 -7.15
C GLY A 23 -19.98 -11.53 -7.25
N PHE A 24 -20.60 -10.71 -6.40
CA PHE A 24 -20.39 -9.27 -6.28
C PHE A 24 -20.14 -8.90 -4.82
N ILE A 25 -19.36 -7.84 -4.61
CA ILE A 25 -19.20 -7.25 -3.27
C ILE A 25 -20.10 -6.03 -3.20
N ASP A 26 -21.07 -6.08 -2.29
CA ASP A 26 -21.95 -4.95 -1.98
C ASP A 26 -21.66 -4.32 -0.62
N LYS A 27 -22.52 -3.37 -0.22
CA LYS A 27 -22.37 -2.64 1.04
C LYS A 27 -22.54 -3.54 2.26
N GLU A 28 -23.44 -4.52 2.20
CA GLU A 28 -23.69 -5.44 3.31
C GLU A 28 -22.54 -6.46 3.42
N ASP A 29 -22.00 -6.94 2.29
CA ASP A 29 -20.78 -7.77 2.29
C ASP A 29 -19.60 -7.05 2.96
N LEU A 30 -19.38 -5.77 2.64
CA LEU A 30 -18.34 -4.97 3.31
C LEU A 30 -18.62 -4.81 4.80
N ARG A 31 -19.88 -4.56 5.20
CA ARG A 31 -20.27 -4.44 6.61
C ARG A 31 -19.95 -5.72 7.36
N ASP A 32 -20.33 -6.86 6.81
CA ASP A 32 -20.13 -8.17 7.42
C ASP A 32 -18.64 -8.52 7.48
N THR A 33 -17.88 -8.20 6.44
CA THR A 33 -16.42 -8.32 6.42
C THR A 33 -15.78 -7.51 7.54
N PHE A 34 -16.14 -6.23 7.70
CA PHE A 34 -15.60 -5.39 8.77
C PHE A 34 -16.00 -5.88 10.16
N ALA A 35 -17.23 -6.40 10.32
CA ALA A 35 -17.68 -7.01 11.56
C ALA A 35 -16.86 -8.26 11.91
N ALA A 36 -16.54 -9.12 10.92
CA ALA A 36 -15.68 -10.28 11.09
C ALA A 36 -14.24 -9.90 11.52
N LEU A 37 -13.75 -8.73 11.09
CA LEU A 37 -12.47 -8.16 11.50
C LEU A 37 -12.53 -7.37 12.82
N GLY A 38 -13.66 -7.40 13.54
CA GLY A 38 -13.84 -6.75 14.84
C GLY A 38 -14.22 -5.27 14.76
N ARG A 39 -14.41 -4.70 13.56
CA ARG A 39 -14.80 -3.31 13.34
C ARG A 39 -16.31 -3.20 13.08
N ILE A 40 -17.11 -3.32 14.13
CA ILE A 40 -18.59 -3.38 14.04
C ILE A 40 -19.30 -2.04 13.77
N ASN A 41 -18.61 -0.91 13.95
CA ASN A 41 -19.21 0.43 13.91
C ASN A 41 -18.79 1.25 12.68
N VAL A 42 -18.65 0.62 11.51
CA VAL A 42 -18.37 1.34 10.26
C VAL A 42 -19.62 2.10 9.81
N LYS A 43 -19.47 3.39 9.51
CA LYS A 43 -20.58 4.26 9.10
C LYS A 43 -21.07 3.89 7.71
N ASN A 44 -22.37 4.06 7.47
CA ASN A 44 -22.95 3.77 6.15
C ASN A 44 -22.32 4.61 5.05
N GLU A 45 -22.01 5.87 5.34
CA GLU A 45 -21.38 6.78 4.38
C GLU A 45 -19.97 6.33 3.99
N GLU A 46 -19.23 5.70 4.91
CA GLU A 46 -17.90 5.14 4.65
C GLU A 46 -18.00 3.92 3.72
N LEU A 47 -18.92 2.99 4.01
CA LEU A 47 -19.17 1.83 3.16
C LEU A 47 -19.67 2.22 1.77
N GLU A 48 -20.57 3.19 1.68
CA GLU A 48 -21.04 3.71 0.39
C GLU A 48 -19.92 4.39 -0.40
N ALA A 49 -19.03 5.12 0.26
CA ALA A 49 -17.87 5.73 -0.40
C ALA A 49 -16.96 4.64 -0.99
N MET A 50 -16.71 3.56 -0.25
CA MET A 50 -15.91 2.43 -0.73
C MET A 50 -16.51 1.76 -1.97
N VAL A 51 -17.82 1.47 -1.96
CA VAL A 51 -18.51 0.89 -3.13
C VAL A 51 -18.46 1.85 -4.32
N LYS A 52 -18.57 3.17 -4.08
CA LYS A 52 -18.51 4.21 -5.13
C LYS A 52 -17.11 4.43 -5.71
N GLU A 53 -16.04 3.91 -5.10
CA GLU A 53 -14.73 3.89 -5.76
C GLU A 53 -14.76 3.02 -7.03
N ALA A 54 -15.77 2.14 -7.17
CA ALA A 54 -15.92 1.29 -8.33
C ALA A 54 -16.52 1.99 -9.54
N PRO A 55 -16.00 1.71 -10.75
CA PRO A 55 -16.63 2.17 -11.99
C PRO A 55 -17.97 1.46 -12.28
N GLY A 56 -18.33 0.43 -11.50
CA GLY A 56 -19.55 -0.36 -11.63
C GLY A 56 -19.65 -1.44 -10.55
N PRO A 57 -20.56 -2.43 -10.70
CA PRO A 57 -20.69 -3.53 -9.75
C PRO A 57 -19.37 -4.28 -9.52
N ILE A 58 -19.00 -4.49 -8.25
CA ILE A 58 -17.70 -5.05 -7.86
C ILE A 58 -17.74 -6.57 -7.97
N ASN A 59 -17.63 -7.09 -9.20
CA ASN A 59 -17.31 -8.51 -9.41
C ASN A 59 -15.80 -8.75 -9.28
N PHE A 60 -15.38 -10.02 -9.29
CA PHE A 60 -13.98 -10.39 -9.15
C PHE A 60 -13.04 -9.69 -10.16
N THR A 61 -13.49 -9.47 -11.40
CA THR A 61 -12.70 -8.78 -12.43
C THR A 61 -12.51 -7.30 -12.10
N VAL A 62 -13.57 -6.61 -11.66
CA VAL A 62 -13.50 -5.21 -11.23
C VAL A 62 -12.62 -5.09 -9.99
N PHE A 63 -12.78 -6.00 -9.02
CA PHE A 63 -11.95 -6.08 -7.82
C PHE A 63 -10.46 -6.19 -8.18
N LEU A 64 -10.08 -7.15 -9.03
CA LEU A 64 -8.70 -7.27 -9.51
C LEU A 64 -8.23 -6.02 -10.26
N THR A 65 -9.10 -5.37 -11.04
CA THR A 65 -8.72 -4.15 -11.77
C THR A 65 -8.42 -3.01 -10.81
N MET A 66 -9.23 -2.81 -9.77
CA MET A 66 -8.99 -1.80 -8.73
C MET A 66 -7.67 -2.02 -7.99
N PHE A 67 -7.44 -3.25 -7.52
CA PHE A 67 -6.17 -3.60 -6.88
C PHE A 67 -5.01 -3.46 -7.87
N GLY A 68 -5.25 -3.84 -9.13
CA GLY A 68 -4.31 -3.69 -10.23
C GLY A 68 -3.88 -2.25 -10.43
N GLU A 69 -4.82 -1.33 -10.47
CA GLU A 69 -4.57 0.10 -10.65
C GLU A 69 -3.89 0.73 -9.43
N LYS A 70 -4.29 0.37 -8.20
CA LYS A 70 -3.65 0.88 -6.97
C LYS A 70 -2.23 0.33 -6.78
N LEU A 71 -1.95 -0.89 -7.23
CA LEU A 71 -0.62 -1.52 -7.17
C LEU A 71 0.22 -1.26 -8.43
N LYS A 72 -0.36 -0.64 -9.47
CA LYS A 72 0.33 -0.34 -10.73
C LYS A 72 1.34 0.78 -10.50
N GLY A 73 2.61 0.44 -10.68
CA GLY A 73 3.72 1.40 -10.55
C GLY A 73 4.58 1.17 -9.31
N THR A 74 4.19 0.26 -8.41
CA THR A 74 5.04 -0.17 -7.30
C THR A 74 5.90 -1.36 -7.73
N ASP A 75 7.22 -1.21 -7.66
CA ASP A 75 8.15 -2.31 -7.87
C ASP A 75 8.10 -3.30 -6.68
N PRO A 76 8.47 -4.58 -6.87
CA PRO A 76 8.60 -5.52 -5.76
C PRO A 76 9.54 -4.99 -4.67
N GLU A 77 9.25 -5.30 -3.40
CA GLU A 77 10.03 -4.81 -2.25
C GLU A 77 11.54 -5.05 -2.43
N GLU A 78 11.93 -6.25 -2.86
CA GLU A 78 13.33 -6.61 -3.14
C GLU A 78 14.01 -5.69 -4.16
N THR A 79 13.28 -5.27 -5.20
CA THR A 79 13.78 -4.33 -6.21
C THR A 79 14.01 -2.96 -5.58
N ILE A 80 13.08 -2.48 -4.76
CA ILE A 80 13.22 -1.19 -4.07
C ILE A 80 14.36 -1.24 -3.04
N LEU A 81 14.46 -2.31 -2.26
CA LEU A 81 15.56 -2.56 -1.32
C LEU A 81 16.91 -2.58 -2.03
N HIS A 82 17.00 -3.23 -3.19
CA HIS A 82 18.22 -3.26 -3.99
C HIS A 82 18.62 -1.88 -4.49
N ALA A 83 17.66 -1.02 -4.86
CA ALA A 83 17.96 0.37 -5.22
C ALA A 83 18.60 1.15 -4.06
N PHE A 84 18.11 0.97 -2.83
CA PHE A 84 18.71 1.59 -1.64
C PHE A 84 20.08 1.01 -1.27
N LYS A 85 20.30 -0.30 -1.44
CA LYS A 85 21.60 -0.96 -1.19
C LYS A 85 22.75 -0.37 -2.02
N VAL A 86 22.47 0.26 -3.17
CA VAL A 86 23.48 0.98 -3.96
C VAL A 86 24.08 2.16 -3.17
N PHE A 87 23.32 2.75 -2.25
CA PHE A 87 23.76 3.87 -1.41
C PHE A 87 24.31 3.44 -0.04
N ASP A 88 24.02 2.20 0.38
CA ASP A 88 24.45 1.61 1.66
C ASP A 88 25.42 0.45 1.41
N THR A 89 26.63 0.79 0.96
CA THR A 89 27.67 -0.19 0.62
C THR A 89 28.14 -1.04 1.81
N GLU A 90 27.93 -0.55 3.04
CA GLU A 90 28.26 -1.24 4.28
C GLU A 90 27.10 -2.12 4.81
N GLY A 91 25.93 -2.08 4.17
CA GLY A 91 24.78 -2.92 4.51
C GLY A 91 24.15 -2.62 5.86
N LYS A 92 24.25 -1.38 6.33
CA LYS A 92 23.75 -0.91 7.63
C LYS A 92 22.23 -1.02 7.77
N GLY A 93 21.49 -0.96 6.67
CA GLY A 93 20.02 -0.92 6.66
C GLY A 93 19.45 0.49 6.78
N PHE A 94 20.29 1.51 6.79
CA PHE A 94 19.87 2.91 6.83
C PHE A 94 20.77 3.80 5.98
N VAL A 95 20.22 4.95 5.57
CA VAL A 95 20.89 5.98 4.77
C VAL A 95 20.65 7.35 5.39
N LYS A 96 21.49 8.36 5.09
CA LYS A 96 21.24 9.71 5.61
C LYS A 96 19.99 10.32 4.98
N ALA A 97 19.09 10.86 5.81
CA ALA A 97 17.84 11.46 5.34
C ALA A 97 18.10 12.64 4.40
N ASP A 98 19.08 13.50 4.72
CA ASP A 98 19.47 14.62 3.85
C ASP A 98 19.97 14.16 2.48
N PHE A 99 20.68 13.03 2.43
CA PHE A 99 21.14 12.44 1.16
C PHE A 99 19.96 11.98 0.30
N ILE A 100 18.97 11.30 0.91
CA ILE A 100 17.76 10.89 0.20
C ILE A 100 16.93 12.09 -0.24
N LYS A 101 16.78 13.12 0.60
CA LYS A 101 16.13 14.38 0.23
C LYS A 101 16.79 15.01 -0.98
N GLU A 102 18.12 15.13 -1.00
CA GLU A 102 18.85 15.67 -2.13
C GLU A 102 18.57 14.87 -3.41
N LYS A 103 18.61 13.53 -3.34
CA LYS A 103 18.35 12.67 -4.50
C LYS A 103 16.93 12.80 -5.02
N LEU A 104 15.92 12.75 -4.15
CA LEU A 104 14.51 12.89 -4.52
C LEU A 104 14.18 14.26 -5.13
N MET A 105 14.89 15.32 -4.73
CA MET A 105 14.66 16.67 -5.25
C MET A 105 15.49 17.01 -6.51
N THR A 106 16.54 16.23 -6.84
CA THR A 106 17.46 16.56 -7.94
C THR A 106 17.41 15.58 -9.11
N GLN A 107 17.07 14.31 -8.86
CA GLN A 107 17.13 13.22 -9.84
C GLN A 107 15.74 12.76 -10.27
N ALA A 108 15.64 12.24 -11.50
CA ALA A 108 14.42 11.68 -12.09
C ALA A 108 13.19 12.61 -11.96
N ASP A 109 12.03 12.05 -11.63
CA ASP A 109 10.82 12.78 -11.30
C ASP A 109 10.97 13.39 -9.90
N ARG A 110 11.20 14.71 -9.89
CA ARG A 110 11.61 15.44 -8.71
C ARG A 110 10.44 15.68 -7.78
N PHE A 111 10.63 15.29 -6.53
CA PHE A 111 9.71 15.64 -5.46
C PHE A 111 9.85 17.13 -5.14
N SER A 112 8.72 17.76 -4.89
CA SER A 112 8.65 19.07 -4.25
C SER A 112 9.09 18.97 -2.79
N GLU A 113 9.45 20.11 -2.21
CA GLU A 113 9.84 20.16 -0.81
C GLU A 113 8.72 19.70 0.13
N GLU A 114 7.46 19.97 -0.22
CA GLU A 114 6.30 19.55 0.55
C GLU A 114 6.08 18.03 0.47
N GLU A 115 6.30 17.40 -0.69
CA GLU A 115 6.22 15.93 -0.81
C GLU A 115 7.29 15.24 0.04
N VAL A 116 8.53 15.76 0.05
CA VAL A 116 9.60 15.21 0.90
C VAL A 116 9.27 15.43 2.39
N LYS A 117 8.73 16.58 2.77
CA LYS A 117 8.28 16.82 4.15
C LYS A 117 7.18 15.85 4.57
N GLN A 118 6.21 15.58 3.70
CA GLN A 118 5.15 14.61 3.95
C GLN A 118 5.72 13.20 4.11
N MET A 119 6.67 12.81 3.26
CA MET A 119 7.38 11.53 3.37
C MET A 119 8.07 11.38 4.73
N PHE A 120 8.83 12.39 5.17
CA PHE A 120 9.53 12.33 6.47
C PHE A 120 8.61 12.57 7.68
N ALA A 121 7.42 13.14 7.49
CA ALA A 121 6.42 13.20 8.54
C ALA A 121 5.80 11.81 8.81
N ALA A 122 5.60 11.01 7.76
CA ALA A 122 5.15 9.63 7.88
C ALA A 122 6.29 8.70 8.34
N PHE A 123 7.51 8.91 7.83
CA PHE A 123 8.70 8.11 8.15
C PHE A 123 9.82 9.00 8.69
N PRO A 124 9.75 9.38 9.98
CA PRO A 124 10.75 10.26 10.56
C PRO A 124 12.12 9.59 10.62
N PRO A 125 13.20 10.30 10.25
CA PRO A 125 14.56 9.84 10.53
C PRO A 125 14.81 9.67 12.04
N ASP A 126 15.77 8.82 12.38
CA ASP A 126 16.21 8.66 13.76
C ASP A 126 16.89 9.92 14.30
N VAL A 127 17.24 9.91 15.60
CA VAL A 127 17.93 11.01 16.29
C VAL A 127 19.29 11.38 15.68
N CYS A 128 19.88 10.48 14.90
CA CYS A 128 21.15 10.66 14.20
C CYS A 128 20.95 11.12 12.73
N GLY A 129 19.72 11.35 12.30
CA GLY A 129 19.36 11.74 10.93
C GLY A 129 19.44 10.59 9.92
N ASN A 130 19.32 9.34 10.38
CA ASN A 130 19.29 8.17 9.51
C ASN A 130 17.84 7.77 9.20
N LEU A 131 17.58 7.45 7.93
CA LEU A 131 16.35 6.88 7.44
C LEU A 131 16.52 5.36 7.32
N ASP A 132 15.69 4.60 8.05
CA ASP A 132 15.59 3.14 7.88
C ASP A 132 14.86 2.83 6.58
N TYR A 133 15.63 2.54 5.54
CA TYR A 133 15.06 2.25 4.23
C TYR A 133 14.42 0.85 4.17
N ARG A 134 14.78 -0.08 5.07
CA ARG A 134 14.19 -1.41 5.09
C ARG A 134 12.75 -1.31 5.56
N ASN A 135 12.54 -0.61 6.67
CA ASN A 135 11.20 -0.35 7.17
C ASN A 135 10.38 0.46 6.16
N LEU A 136 10.97 1.49 5.54
CA LEU A 136 10.30 2.25 4.48
C LEU A 136 9.85 1.34 3.32
N CYS A 137 10.71 0.45 2.82
CA CYS A 137 10.38 -0.46 1.72
C CYS A 137 9.24 -1.42 2.11
N TYR A 138 9.28 -1.96 3.33
CA TYR A 138 8.21 -2.81 3.83
C TYR A 138 6.88 -2.06 3.86
N VAL A 139 6.84 -0.87 4.44
CA VAL A 139 5.59 -0.13 4.62
C VAL A 139 5.00 0.36 3.30
N ILE A 140 5.81 0.79 2.33
CA ILE A 140 5.27 1.20 1.01
C ILE A 140 4.76 0.01 0.17
N THR A 141 5.17 -1.22 0.49
CA THR A 141 4.75 -2.42 -0.25
C THR A 141 3.65 -3.23 0.46
N HIS A 142 3.59 -3.18 1.79
CA HIS A 142 2.66 -3.96 2.61
C HIS A 142 1.68 -3.09 3.44
N GLY A 143 1.93 -1.79 3.57
CA GLY A 143 1.19 -0.88 4.46
C GLY A 143 1.78 -0.77 5.87
N GLU A 144 1.26 0.15 6.69
CA GLU A 144 1.69 0.28 8.09
C GLU A 144 1.15 -0.88 8.94
N GLU A 145 2.03 -1.63 9.61
CA GLU A 145 1.61 -2.45 10.75
C GLU A 145 1.18 -1.50 11.88
N LYS A 146 -0.13 -1.39 12.08
CA LYS A 146 -0.68 -0.78 13.28
C LYS A 146 -0.62 -1.81 14.39
N ASP A 147 0.41 -1.73 15.23
CA ASP A 147 0.38 -2.29 16.58
C ASP A 147 -0.81 -1.71 17.40
#